data_AF-A0A0M0LSC5-F1
#
_entry.id   AF-A0A0M0LSC5-F1
#
_cell.length_a   1.000
_cell.length_b   1.000
_cell.length_c   1.000
_cell.angle_alpha   90.00
_cell.angle_beta   90.00
_cell.angle_gamma   90.00
#
_symmetry.space_group_name_H-M   'P 1'
#
loop_
_entity.id
_entity.type
_entity.pdbx_description
1 polymer ?
#
loop_
_entity_poly.entity_id
_entity_poly.type
_entity_poly.pdbx_seq_one_letter_code
_entity_poly.pdbx_strand_id
1 'polypeptide(L)'
;MGPLVAIDYTEEEKAAVTPAVAPPTAEELKQLVNSIPTQRDALYAAPVDWDLVGRSGLIETKLRAFINKKMAEYLGEEEPSLVAHVLDKLAQRTPAAAIEQGLAKVLDEEAGVFVVKLWRMLLFELRLREFEAGRK
;
A
#
# COMPACT_ATOMS: atom_id res chain seq x y z
N MET A 1 -4.14 -59.94 -7.06
CA MET A 1 -3.52 -58.82 -7.80
C MET A 1 -4.64 -58.01 -8.43
N GLY A 2 -5.12 -57.00 -7.72
CA GLY A 2 -6.09 -56.03 -8.27
C GLY A 2 -5.32 -54.88 -8.94
N PRO A 3 -5.82 -54.29 -10.03
CA PRO A 3 -5.09 -53.27 -10.76
C PRO A 3 -5.05 -51.97 -9.95
N LEU A 4 -3.88 -51.35 -9.92
CA LEU A 4 -3.72 -49.96 -9.50
C LEU A 4 -4.42 -49.11 -10.54
N VAL A 5 -5.58 -48.57 -10.21
CA VAL A 5 -6.18 -47.47 -10.94
C VAL A 5 -5.26 -46.28 -10.73
N ALA A 6 -4.50 -45.92 -11.76
CA ALA A 6 -3.82 -44.64 -11.80
C ALA A 6 -4.92 -43.58 -11.70
N ILE A 7 -4.94 -42.86 -10.57
CA ILE A 7 -5.69 -41.62 -10.47
C ILE A 7 -4.96 -40.68 -11.42
N ASP A 8 -5.45 -40.63 -12.66
CA ASP A 8 -5.11 -39.58 -13.61
C ASP A 8 -5.61 -38.30 -12.96
N TYR A 9 -4.69 -37.57 -12.32
CA TYR A 9 -4.95 -36.23 -11.86
C TYR A 9 -5.17 -35.40 -13.12
N THR A 10 -6.42 -35.24 -13.49
CA THR A 10 -6.87 -34.36 -14.56
C THR A 10 -6.21 -32.99 -14.35
N GLU A 11 -5.60 -32.46 -15.41
CA GLU A 11 -5.04 -31.10 -15.49
C GLU A 11 -6.06 -29.97 -15.17
N GLU A 12 -7.30 -30.33 -14.81
CA GLU A 12 -8.42 -29.43 -14.55
C GLU A 12 -8.37 -28.71 -13.18
N GLU A 13 -7.47 -29.08 -12.26
CA GLU A 13 -7.36 -28.40 -10.94
C GLU A 13 -6.25 -27.34 -10.84
N LYS A 14 -5.62 -26.93 -11.96
CA LYS A 14 -4.65 -25.81 -11.96
C LYS A 14 -5.12 -24.54 -12.65
N ALA A 15 -6.40 -24.48 -13.01
CA ALA A 15 -7.04 -23.32 -13.59
C ALA A 15 -8.03 -22.67 -12.61
N ALA A 16 -7.59 -22.40 -11.38
CA ALA A 16 -8.07 -21.20 -10.69
C ALA A 16 -7.44 -19.99 -11.40
N VAL A 17 -7.87 -19.76 -12.66
CA VAL A 17 -7.61 -18.54 -13.41
C VAL A 17 -8.39 -17.46 -12.68
N THR A 18 -7.75 -16.87 -11.67
CA THR A 18 -7.93 -15.44 -11.47
C THR A 18 -7.76 -14.81 -12.85
N PRO A 19 -8.65 -13.90 -13.31
CA PRO A 19 -8.36 -13.11 -14.49
C PRO A 19 -7.15 -12.25 -14.13
N ALA A 20 -5.96 -12.82 -14.33
CA ALA A 20 -4.69 -12.23 -13.97
C ALA A 20 -4.46 -11.14 -15.01
N VAL A 21 -4.93 -9.94 -14.70
CA VAL A 21 -4.48 -8.72 -15.36
C VAL A 21 -2.96 -8.83 -15.41
N ALA A 22 -2.38 -8.89 -16.62
CA ALA A 22 -0.94 -9.00 -16.77
C ALA A 22 -0.27 -7.88 -15.97
N PRO A 23 0.83 -8.16 -15.23
CA PRO A 23 1.47 -7.17 -14.40
C PRO A 23 1.87 -5.95 -15.25
N PRO A 24 1.84 -4.72 -14.69
CA PRO A 24 2.26 -3.53 -15.42
C PRO A 24 3.69 -3.67 -15.93
N THR A 25 3.90 -3.28 -17.18
CA THR A 25 5.22 -3.16 -17.80
C THR A 25 6.05 -2.09 -17.08
N ALA A 26 7.37 -2.13 -17.28
CA ALA A 26 8.28 -1.13 -16.72
C ALA A 26 7.94 0.31 -17.16
N GLU A 27 7.41 0.49 -18.38
CA GLU A 27 6.99 1.80 -18.89
C GLU A 27 5.73 2.31 -18.19
N GLU A 28 4.75 1.43 -17.98
CA GLU A 28 3.52 1.75 -17.24
C GLU A 28 3.84 2.09 -15.78
N LEU A 29 4.72 1.32 -15.11
CA LEU A 29 5.18 1.64 -13.76
C LEU A 29 5.86 3.02 -13.68
N LYS A 30 6.69 3.37 -14.67
CA LYS A 30 7.31 4.70 -14.74
C LYS A 30 6.26 5.80 -14.86
N GLN A 31 5.23 5.59 -15.68
CA GLN A 31 4.13 6.57 -15.82
C GLN A 31 3.36 6.74 -14.49
N LEU A 32 3.06 5.65 -13.79
CA LEU A 32 2.40 5.69 -12.49
C LEU A 32 3.24 6.47 -11.46
N VAL A 33 4.55 6.23 -11.40
CA VAL A 33 5.46 6.96 -10.51
C VAL A 33 5.53 8.44 -10.88
N ASN A 34 5.67 8.78 -12.16
CA ASN A 34 5.76 10.17 -12.63
C ASN A 34 4.47 10.96 -12.41
N SER A 35 3.32 10.28 -12.29
CA SER A 35 2.04 10.89 -11.97
C SER A 35 1.94 11.36 -10.50
N ILE A 36 2.82 10.87 -9.61
CA ILE A 36 2.79 11.23 -8.19
C ILE A 36 3.54 12.55 -7.97
N PRO A 37 2.93 13.54 -7.31
CA PRO A 37 3.61 14.80 -7.03
C PRO A 37 4.91 14.60 -6.22
N THR A 38 5.97 15.29 -6.64
CA THR A 38 7.26 15.22 -5.96
C THR A 38 7.39 16.25 -4.85
N GLN A 39 6.75 17.41 -5.01
CA GLN A 39 6.71 18.50 -4.03
C GLN A 39 5.79 18.14 -2.87
N ARG A 40 6.23 18.40 -1.63
CA ARG A 40 5.50 18.01 -0.41
C ARG A 40 4.10 18.61 -0.35
N ASP A 41 3.96 19.92 -0.58
CA ASP A 41 2.66 20.59 -0.52
C ASP A 41 1.68 20.05 -1.57
N ALA A 42 2.16 19.81 -2.80
CA ALA A 42 1.36 19.19 -3.86
C ALA A 42 1.01 17.73 -3.56
N LEU A 43 1.93 16.99 -2.93
CA LEU A 43 1.70 15.62 -2.50
C LEU A 43 0.61 15.54 -1.42
N TYR A 44 0.62 16.47 -0.47
CA TYR A 44 -0.35 16.51 0.63
C TYR A 44 -1.72 17.02 0.18
N ALA A 45 -1.75 17.87 -0.84
CA ALA A 45 -2.98 18.34 -1.47
C ALA A 45 -3.54 17.37 -2.52
N ALA A 46 -2.81 16.31 -2.88
CA ALA A 46 -3.26 15.36 -3.89
C ALA A 46 -4.55 14.65 -3.43
N PRO A 47 -5.56 14.52 -4.31
CA PRO A 47 -6.79 13.83 -3.96
C PRO A 47 -6.51 12.35 -3.67
N VAL A 48 -7.15 11.83 -2.62
CA VAL A 48 -7.07 10.44 -2.19
C VAL A 48 -8.46 9.83 -2.29
N ASP A 49 -8.61 8.77 -3.10
CA ASP A 49 -9.84 7.98 -3.14
C ASP A 49 -9.90 7.04 -1.93
N TRP A 50 -10.44 7.56 -0.83
CA TRP A 50 -10.60 6.81 0.43
C TRP A 50 -11.56 5.63 0.33
N ASP A 51 -12.45 5.60 -0.66
CA ASP A 51 -13.34 4.47 -0.90
C ASP A 51 -12.55 3.29 -1.50
N LEU A 52 -11.69 3.57 -2.48
CA LEU A 52 -10.77 2.57 -3.03
C LEU A 52 -9.76 2.09 -1.97
N VAL A 53 -9.25 2.98 -1.11
CA VAL A 53 -8.40 2.59 0.04
C VAL A 53 -9.12 1.55 0.91
N GLY A 54 -10.39 1.82 1.27
CA GLY A 54 -11.19 0.94 2.12
C GLY A 54 -11.48 -0.41 1.47
N ARG A 55 -12.01 -0.41 0.25
CA ARG A 55 -12.38 -1.64 -0.47
C ARG A 55 -11.19 -2.55 -0.79
N SER A 56 -10.00 -1.98 -0.97
CA SER A 56 -8.79 -2.76 -1.30
C SER A 56 -8.02 -3.28 -0.09
N GLY A 57 -8.43 -2.92 1.14
CA GLY A 57 -7.70 -3.31 2.36
C GLY A 57 -6.28 -2.75 2.42
N LEU A 58 -5.99 -1.63 1.74
CA LEU A 58 -4.64 -1.10 1.58
C LEU A 58 -3.99 -0.71 2.92
N ILE A 59 -4.80 -0.19 3.85
CA ILE A 59 -4.37 0.20 5.21
C ILE A 59 -3.86 -1.03 5.97
N GLU A 60 -4.68 -2.08 6.07
CA GLU A 60 -4.36 -3.27 6.87
C GLU A 60 -3.27 -4.16 6.25
N THR A 61 -3.02 -4.02 4.94
CA THR A 61 -2.03 -4.83 4.22
C THR A 61 -0.71 -4.06 4.03
N LYS A 62 -0.59 -3.32 2.93
CA LYS A 62 0.65 -2.67 2.49
C LYS A 62 1.09 -1.56 3.43
N LEU A 63 0.17 -0.68 3.84
CA LEU A 63 0.54 0.46 4.68
C LEU A 63 0.94 0.02 6.08
N ARG A 64 0.19 -0.89 6.70
CA ARG A 64 0.55 -1.46 8.01
C ARG A 64 1.94 -2.07 8.03
N ALA A 65 2.29 -2.91 7.05
CA ALA A 65 3.62 -3.50 6.95
C ALA A 65 4.72 -2.44 6.76
N PHE A 66 4.46 -1.41 5.94
CA PHE A 66 5.40 -0.31 5.73
C PHE A 66 5.59 0.53 7.00
N ILE A 67 4.50 0.91 7.67
CA ILE A 67 4.51 1.74 8.87
C ILE A 67 5.25 0.99 9.98
N ASN A 68 4.91 -0.28 10.26
CA ASN A 68 5.58 -1.09 11.28
C ASN A 68 7.09 -1.16 11.02
N LYS A 69 7.51 -1.49 9.79
CA LYS A 69 8.92 -1.53 9.42
C LYS A 69 9.61 -0.19 9.63
N LYS A 70 8.97 0.92 9.27
CA LYS A 70 9.54 2.26 9.42
C LYS A 70 9.62 2.71 10.87
N MET A 71 8.60 2.46 11.67
CA MET A 71 8.64 2.79 13.10
C MET A 71 9.77 2.02 13.81
N ALA A 72 9.93 0.73 13.51
CA ALA A 72 11.03 -0.06 14.06
C ALA A 72 12.42 0.42 13.60
N GLU A 73 12.55 0.88 12.34
CA GLU A 73 13.79 1.44 11.81
C GLU A 73 14.17 2.77 12.50
N TYR A 74 13.20 3.64 12.79
CA TYR A 74 13.46 4.93 13.41
C TYR A 74 13.71 4.83 14.93
N LEU A 75 13.00 3.95 15.62
CA LEU A 75 13.06 3.84 17.08
C LEU A 75 14.06 2.78 17.57
N GLY A 76 14.50 1.88 16.68
CA GLY A 76 15.37 0.75 17.04
C GLY A 76 14.63 -0.41 17.71
N GLU A 77 13.33 -0.28 17.96
CA GLU A 77 12.46 -1.29 18.56
C GLU A 77 11.05 -1.25 17.98
N GLU A 78 10.31 -2.35 18.12
CA GLU A 78 8.93 -2.41 17.65
C GLU A 78 7.98 -1.62 18.55
N GLU A 79 7.34 -0.60 17.99
CA GLU A 79 6.35 0.23 18.70
C GLU A 79 4.93 0.03 18.14
N PRO A 80 4.22 -1.05 18.53
CA PRO A 80 2.90 -1.37 17.98
C PRO A 80 1.85 -0.29 18.31
N SER A 81 2.01 0.41 19.43
CA SER A 81 1.12 1.52 19.84
C SER A 81 1.20 2.69 18.86
N LEU A 82 2.41 3.07 18.44
CA LEU A 82 2.62 4.15 17.47
C LEU A 82 2.13 3.74 16.08
N VAL A 83 2.35 2.48 15.68
CA VAL A 83 1.82 1.93 14.43
C VAL A 83 0.29 2.00 14.42
N ALA A 84 -0.37 1.55 15.49
CA ALA A 84 -1.82 1.59 15.62
C ALA A 84 -2.34 3.03 15.57
N HIS A 85 -1.64 3.97 16.21
CA HIS A 85 -1.98 5.39 16.16
C HIS A 85 -1.98 5.95 14.73
N VAL A 86 -0.94 5.64 13.93
CA VAL A 86 -0.87 6.09 12.53
C VAL A 86 -1.97 5.45 11.68
N LEU A 87 -2.26 4.16 11.86
CA LEU A 87 -3.33 3.47 11.16
C LEU A 87 -4.71 4.06 11.47
N ASP A 88 -4.98 4.37 12.74
CA ASP A 88 -6.19 5.06 13.17
C ASP A 88 -6.34 6.43 12.49
N LYS A 89 -5.24 7.20 12.40
CA LYS A 89 -5.26 8.50 11.70
C LYS A 89 -5.56 8.37 10.20
N LEU A 90 -5.03 7.34 9.55
CA LEU A 90 -5.35 7.03 8.15
C LEU A 90 -6.82 6.61 8.00
N ALA A 91 -7.36 5.79 8.90
CA ALA A 91 -8.77 5.39 8.89
C ALA A 91 -9.71 6.59 9.10
N GLN A 92 -9.30 7.56 9.94
CA GLN A 92 -9.99 8.84 10.16
C GLN A 92 -9.83 9.82 8.99
N ARG A 93 -9.08 9.46 7.93
CA ARG A 93 -8.79 10.32 6.76
C ARG A 93 -8.14 11.63 7.17
N THR A 94 -7.30 11.57 8.20
CA THR A 94 -6.60 12.73 8.74
C THR A 94 -5.66 13.30 7.67
N PRO A 95 -5.62 14.63 7.46
CA PRO A 95 -4.69 15.25 6.52
C PRO A 95 -3.23 14.91 6.84
N ALA A 96 -2.40 14.72 5.80
CA ALA A 96 -0.99 14.36 5.93
C ALA A 96 -0.22 15.28 6.89
N ALA A 97 -0.42 16.59 6.77
CA ALA A 97 0.24 17.58 7.62
C ALA A 97 -0.09 17.40 9.12
N ALA A 98 -1.32 17.02 9.46
CA ALA A 98 -1.71 16.78 10.84
C ALA A 98 -1.11 15.48 11.38
N ILE A 99 -0.95 14.45 10.53
CA ILE A 99 -0.23 13.22 10.88
C ILE A 99 1.25 13.52 11.11
N GLU A 100 1.88 14.30 10.23
CA GLU A 100 3.28 14.74 10.35
C GLU A 100 3.50 15.46 11.68
N GLN A 101 2.66 16.44 12.01
CA GLN A 101 2.76 17.20 13.27
C GLN A 101 2.57 16.32 14.51
N GLY A 102 1.69 15.31 14.45
CA GLY A 102 1.51 14.35 15.53
C GLY A 102 2.76 13.51 15.77
N LEU A 103 3.38 13.04 14.69
CA LEU A 103 4.58 12.21 14.73
C LEU A 103 5.87 12.98 15.02
N ALA A 104 5.95 14.26 14.65
CA ALA A 104 7.11 15.12 14.89
C ALA A 104 7.45 15.27 16.39
N LYS A 105 6.51 14.98 17.28
CA LYS A 105 6.75 14.96 18.74
C LYS A 105 7.60 13.78 19.22
N VAL A 106 7.71 12.74 18.39
CA VAL A 106 8.41 11.48 18.69
C VAL A 106 9.58 11.25 17.73
N LEU A 107 9.40 11.63 16.46
CA LEU A 107 10.37 11.40 15.38
C LEU A 107 11.06 12.68 14.90
N ASP A 108 10.78 13.83 15.50
CA ASP A 108 11.35 15.14 15.12
C ASP A 108 11.33 15.38 13.60
N GLU A 109 12.49 15.66 12.99
CA GLU A 109 12.67 15.94 11.57
C GLU A 109 12.38 14.71 10.68
N GLU A 110 12.48 13.50 11.23
CA GLU A 110 12.22 12.26 10.48
C GLU A 110 10.73 12.06 10.17
N ALA A 111 9.83 12.69 10.94
CA ALA A 111 8.39 12.62 10.71
C ALA A 111 8.00 13.10 9.31
N GLY A 112 8.58 14.22 8.84
CA GLY A 112 8.31 14.75 7.50
C GLY A 112 8.75 13.79 6.41
N VAL A 113 9.94 13.20 6.56
CA VAL A 113 10.48 12.21 5.61
C VAL A 113 9.60 10.96 5.57
N PHE A 114 9.15 10.49 6.73
CA PHE A 114 8.26 9.35 6.86
C PHE A 114 6.91 9.60 6.18
N VAL A 115 6.23 10.70 6.51
CA VAL A 115 4.89 11.00 5.97
C VAL A 115 4.94 11.24 4.46
N VAL A 116 5.99 11.88 3.93
CA VAL A 116 6.20 12.00 2.47
C VAL A 116 6.30 10.62 1.82
N LYS A 117 7.09 9.70 2.38
CA LYS A 117 7.21 8.33 1.84
C LYS A 117 5.89 7.57 1.94
N LEU A 118 5.17 7.71 3.06
CA LEU A 118 3.86 7.09 3.28
C LEU A 118 2.84 7.58 2.25
N TRP A 119 2.73 8.90 2.04
CA TRP A 119 1.78 9.46 1.07
C TRP A 119 2.11 9.10 -0.37
N ARG A 120 3.41 9.07 -0.74
CA ARG A 120 3.82 8.57 -2.06
C ARG A 120 3.43 7.13 -2.29
N MET A 121 3.60 6.27 -1.28
CA MET A 121 3.19 4.87 -1.35
C MET A 121 1.67 4.74 -1.50
N LEU A 122 0.89 5.46 -0.68
CA LEU A 122 -0.56 5.48 -0.73
C LEU A 122 -1.05 5.85 -2.14
N LEU A 123 -0.55 6.96 -2.68
CA LEU A 123 -0.91 7.47 -4.00
C LEU A 123 -0.46 6.57 -5.15
N PHE A 124 0.68 5.89 -5.01
CA PHE A 124 1.15 4.90 -5.98
C PHE A 124 0.23 3.69 -6.01
N GLU A 125 -0.08 3.13 -4.85
CA GLU A 125 -0.92 1.95 -4.70
C GLU A 125 -2.36 2.22 -5.19
N LEU A 126 -2.86 3.45 -5.02
CA LEU A 126 -4.14 3.88 -5.61
C LEU A 126 -4.08 3.93 -7.14
N ARG A 127 -3.11 4.65 -7.71
CA ARG A 127 -2.94 4.73 -9.17
C ARG A 127 -2.77 3.35 -9.80
N LEU A 128 -2.03 2.46 -9.15
CA LEU A 128 -1.83 1.09 -9.59
C LEU A 128 -3.15 0.32 -9.66
N ARG A 129 -3.99 0.44 -8.63
CA ARG A 129 -5.32 -0.22 -8.60
C ARG A 129 -6.27 0.36 -9.62
N GLU A 130 -6.30 1.68 -9.79
CA GLU A 130 -7.09 2.34 -10.84
C GLU A 130 -6.66 1.86 -12.23
N PHE A 131 -5.35 1.76 -12.44
CA PHE A 131 -4.77 1.25 -13.68
C PHE A 131 -5.13 -0.22 -13.93
N GLU A 132 -5.01 -1.08 -12.93
CA GLU A 132 -5.40 -2.50 -13.02
C GLU A 132 -6.90 -2.68 -13.24
N ALA A 133 -7.73 -1.88 -12.58
CA ALA A 133 -9.19 -1.91 -12.74
C ALA A 133 -9.63 -1.47 -14.14
N GLY A 134 -8.93 -0.51 -14.76
CA GLY A 134 -9.19 -0.06 -16.12
C GLY A 134 -8.77 -1.03 -17.22
N ARG A 135 -7.97 -2.06 -16.90
CA ARG A 135 -7.53 -3.11 -17.84
C ARG A 135 -8.48 -4.32 -17.90
N LYS A 136 -9.47 -4.37 -17.01
CA LYS A 136 -10.40 -5.49 -16.86
C LYS A 136 -11.67 -5.25 -17.67
#